data_AF-A0A2D6Y2D1-F1
#
_entry.id   AF-A0A2D6Y2D1-F1
#
_cell.length_a   1.000
_cell.length_b   1.000
_cell.length_c   1.000
_cell.angle_alpha   90.00
_cell.angle_beta   90.00
_cell.angle_gamma   90.00
#
_symmetry.space_group_name_H-M   'P 1'
#
loop_
_entity.id
_entity.type
_entity.pdbx_description
1 polymer ?
#
loop_
_entity_poly.entity_id
_entity_poly.type
_entity_poly.pdbx_seq_one_letter_code
_entity_poly.pdbx_strand_id
1 'polypeptide(L)'
;MVTNQTNGRKRNQREWLIALGVALSIGGGHVQAKEWQGTIGEPLRDSTEQALELARQLSNAGAQFFGSWKCPACFQQMSMFGKQAGTQINYVECGKPKTRPKERALCEEANISAVPTWTLPNGERKVGIQQLEELSTWAKSNQQ
;
A
#
# COMPACT_ATOMS: atom_id res chain seq x y z
N MET A 1 -54.64 -47.96 -16.62
CA MET A 1 -53.96 -46.67 -16.87
C MET A 1 -52.48 -46.97 -17.04
N VAL A 2 -51.95 -46.57 -18.18
CA VAL A 2 -50.72 -47.07 -18.81
C VAL A 2 -49.58 -46.09 -18.54
N THR A 3 -48.44 -46.60 -18.07
CA THR A 3 -47.17 -45.86 -18.02
C THR A 3 -46.57 -45.80 -19.41
N ASN A 4 -46.03 -44.66 -19.86
CA ASN A 4 -44.74 -44.64 -20.56
C ASN A 4 -44.15 -43.24 -20.83
N GLN A 5 -42.82 -43.23 -20.96
CA GLN A 5 -41.95 -42.41 -21.82
C GLN A 5 -41.12 -41.30 -21.16
N THR A 6 -39.86 -41.66 -20.87
CA THR A 6 -38.68 -40.79 -20.69
C THR A 6 -38.20 -40.22 -22.03
N ASN A 7 -37.95 -38.91 -22.07
CA ASN A 7 -37.44 -38.18 -23.24
C ASN A 7 -35.89 -38.23 -23.31
N GLY A 8 -35.36 -38.31 -24.53
CA GLY A 8 -33.96 -38.65 -24.83
C GLY A 8 -32.97 -37.49 -24.90
N ARG A 9 -31.68 -37.85 -24.91
CA ARG A 9 -30.54 -36.99 -25.28
C ARG A 9 -29.64 -37.78 -26.24
N LYS A 10 -29.69 -37.46 -27.54
CA LYS A 10 -28.69 -37.94 -28.51
C LYS A 10 -27.59 -36.87 -28.65
N ARG A 11 -26.33 -37.23 -28.37
CA ARG A 11 -25.15 -36.41 -28.67
C ARG A 11 -24.30 -37.22 -29.65
N ASN A 12 -24.35 -36.85 -30.92
CA ASN A 12 -23.64 -37.54 -32.01
C ASN A 12 -22.12 -37.35 -31.88
N GLN A 13 -21.40 -38.47 -31.86
CA GLN A 13 -19.96 -38.55 -32.13
C GLN A 13 -19.68 -38.19 -33.59
N ARG A 14 -18.63 -37.40 -33.80
CA ARG A 14 -17.78 -37.49 -35.00
C ARG A 14 -16.38 -37.02 -34.63
N GLU A 15 -15.48 -37.98 -34.67
CA GLU A 15 -14.07 -37.92 -34.34
C GLU A 15 -13.32 -37.01 -35.31
N TRP A 16 -12.41 -36.17 -34.79
CA TRP A 16 -11.25 -35.69 -35.54
C TRP A 16 -10.03 -35.73 -34.62
N LEU A 17 -9.00 -36.41 -35.14
CA LEU A 17 -7.72 -36.72 -34.53
C LEU A 17 -6.81 -35.47 -34.44
N ILE A 18 -6.05 -35.41 -33.33
CA ILE A 18 -4.68 -34.90 -33.15
C ILE A 18 -4.33 -33.53 -33.75
N ALA A 19 -4.16 -32.54 -32.85
CA ALA A 19 -3.07 -31.58 -32.96
C ALA A 19 -2.50 -31.30 -31.56
N LEU A 20 -1.27 -31.75 -31.32
CA LEU A 20 -0.42 -31.36 -30.19
C LEU A 20 -0.10 -29.86 -30.32
N GLY A 21 -0.93 -29.02 -29.74
CA GLY A 21 -0.61 -27.61 -29.53
C GLY A 21 0.19 -27.45 -28.24
N VAL A 22 1.52 -27.46 -28.31
CA VAL A 22 2.35 -26.94 -27.22
C VAL A 22 2.21 -25.42 -27.25
N ALA A 23 1.24 -24.90 -26.50
CA ALA A 23 1.19 -23.48 -26.20
C ALA A 23 2.27 -23.17 -25.16
N LEU A 24 3.47 -22.79 -25.63
CA LEU A 24 4.46 -22.11 -24.79
C LEU A 24 3.93 -20.72 -24.46
N SER A 25 3.10 -20.62 -23.44
CA SER A 25 2.76 -19.34 -22.83
C SER A 25 3.98 -18.84 -22.07
N ILE A 26 4.81 -18.00 -22.71
CA ILE A 26 5.80 -17.19 -21.99
C ILE A 26 4.99 -16.21 -21.13
N GLY A 27 4.65 -16.64 -19.92
CA GLY A 27 4.01 -15.83 -18.90
C GLY A 27 5.01 -14.84 -18.33
N GLY A 28 5.34 -13.79 -19.08
CA GLY A 28 5.99 -12.61 -18.54
C GLY A 28 5.01 -11.89 -17.62
N GLY A 29 5.04 -12.19 -16.33
CA GLY A 29 4.31 -11.42 -15.33
C GLY A 29 4.83 -10.00 -15.31
N HIS A 30 4.08 -9.07 -15.90
CA HIS A 30 4.33 -7.63 -15.71
C HIS A 30 4.13 -7.33 -14.22
N VAL A 31 5.23 -7.07 -13.51
CA VAL A 31 5.18 -6.54 -12.14
C VAL A 31 4.62 -5.11 -12.25
N GLN A 32 3.32 -4.98 -11.99
CA GLN A 32 2.66 -3.69 -11.86
C GLN A 32 3.20 -3.01 -10.60
N ALA A 33 4.05 -1.98 -10.77
CA ALA A 33 4.41 -1.12 -9.66
C ALA A 33 3.13 -0.46 -9.13
N LYS A 34 2.88 -0.57 -7.82
CA LYS A 34 1.71 0.02 -7.17
C LYS A 34 1.70 1.53 -7.40
N GLU A 35 0.64 2.05 -8.02
CA GLU A 35 0.47 3.47 -8.29
C GLU A 35 0.43 4.30 -6.98
N TRP A 36 0.84 5.57 -7.06
CA TRP A 36 0.79 6.52 -5.96
C TRP A 36 -0.67 6.75 -5.50
N GLN A 37 -1.01 6.25 -4.32
CA GLN A 37 -2.37 6.32 -3.76
C GLN A 37 -2.53 7.39 -2.67
N GLY A 38 -1.47 8.16 -2.40
CA GLY A 38 -1.43 9.18 -1.34
C GLY A 38 -2.23 10.44 -1.68
N THR A 39 -2.75 11.12 -0.65
CA THR A 39 -3.34 12.47 -0.81
C THR A 39 -2.29 13.58 -0.84
N ILE A 40 -1.10 13.31 -0.31
CA ILE A 40 0.10 14.14 -0.52
C ILE A 40 0.51 14.04 -2.00
N GLY A 41 1.11 15.10 -2.55
CA GLY A 41 1.62 15.06 -3.92
C GLY A 41 2.64 13.94 -4.14
N GLU A 42 2.69 13.38 -5.35
CA GLU A 42 3.62 12.32 -5.70
C GLU A 42 5.08 12.82 -5.66
N PRO A 43 6.02 12.09 -5.02
CA PRO A 43 7.44 12.38 -5.12
C PRO A 43 7.96 12.39 -6.57
N LEU A 44 8.89 13.30 -6.87
CA LEU A 44 9.44 13.43 -8.23
C LEU A 44 10.43 12.32 -8.62
N ARG A 45 11.03 11.66 -7.63
CA ARG A 45 12.12 10.70 -7.82
C ARG A 45 11.68 9.29 -7.44
N ASP A 46 12.27 8.31 -8.14
CA ASP A 46 12.21 6.92 -7.71
C ASP A 46 12.93 6.73 -6.37
N SER A 47 12.51 5.71 -5.65
CA SER A 47 13.01 5.34 -4.33
C SER A 47 14.35 4.65 -4.47
N THR A 48 15.24 4.86 -3.50
CA THR A 48 16.43 4.04 -3.36
C THR A 48 16.10 2.73 -2.65
N GLU A 49 16.98 1.74 -2.74
CA GLU A 49 16.86 0.49 -1.98
C GLU A 49 16.82 0.75 -0.46
N GLN A 50 17.57 1.74 0.03
CA GLN A 50 17.56 2.12 1.44
C GLN A 50 16.19 2.68 1.86
N ALA A 51 15.54 3.48 1.00
CA ALA A 51 14.22 4.02 1.29
C ALA A 51 13.13 2.93 1.27
N LEU A 52 13.23 1.98 0.34
CA LEU A 52 12.34 0.81 0.28
C LEU A 52 12.44 -0.04 1.55
N GLU A 53 13.67 -0.37 1.96
CA GLU A 53 13.92 -1.16 3.16
C GLU A 53 13.44 -0.44 4.42
N LEU A 54 13.69 0.87 4.53
CA LEU A 54 13.19 1.66 5.65
C LEU A 54 11.66 1.71 5.69
N ALA A 55 10.99 1.88 4.54
CA ALA A 55 9.52 1.89 4.50
C ALA A 55 8.93 0.56 4.98
N ARG A 56 9.52 -0.56 4.56
CA ARG A 56 9.17 -1.90 5.06
C ARG A 56 9.42 -2.03 6.57
N GLN A 57 10.57 -1.55 7.04
CA GLN A 57 10.93 -1.57 8.46
C GLN A 57 9.92 -0.77 9.32
N LEU A 58 9.57 0.45 8.90
CA LEU A 58 8.58 1.29 9.56
C LEU A 58 7.20 0.63 9.57
N SER A 59 6.79 0.04 8.44
CA SER A 59 5.52 -0.68 8.34
C SER A 59 5.47 -1.88 9.31
N ASN A 60 6.55 -2.67 9.36
CA ASN A 60 6.68 -3.80 10.29
C ASN A 60 6.69 -3.38 11.77
N ALA A 61 7.25 -2.19 12.07
CA ALA A 61 7.21 -1.62 13.41
C ALA A 61 5.81 -1.07 13.79
N GLY A 62 4.85 -1.07 12.87
CA GLY A 62 3.54 -0.44 13.06
C GLY A 62 3.61 1.08 13.11
N ALA A 63 4.68 1.69 12.57
CA ALA A 63 4.81 3.13 12.54
C ALA A 63 3.73 3.75 11.66
N GLN A 64 3.13 4.85 12.13
CA GLN A 64 2.16 5.64 11.38
C GLN A 64 2.72 7.03 11.10
N PHE A 65 2.42 7.54 9.90
CA PHE A 65 2.80 8.88 9.46
C PHE A 65 1.56 9.76 9.35
N PHE A 66 1.37 10.66 10.31
CA PHE A 66 0.27 11.62 10.32
C PHE A 66 0.70 12.88 9.58
N GLY A 67 -0.08 13.26 8.57
CA GLY A 67 0.22 14.46 7.79
C GLY A 67 -1.00 15.12 7.20
N SER A 68 -0.76 16.04 6.28
CA SER A 68 -1.83 16.67 5.51
C SER A 68 -1.44 16.89 4.06
N TRP A 69 -2.39 16.73 3.15
CA TRP A 69 -2.19 16.95 1.71
C TRP A 69 -1.67 18.34 1.33
N LYS A 70 -1.97 19.37 2.14
CA LYS A 70 -1.54 20.77 1.91
C LYS A 70 -0.25 21.13 2.65
N CYS A 71 0.33 20.21 3.42
CA CYS A 71 1.46 20.47 4.30
C CYS A 71 2.79 20.32 3.52
N PRO A 72 3.55 21.42 3.31
CA PRO A 72 4.81 21.36 2.55
C PRO A 72 5.86 20.46 3.23
N ALA A 73 5.94 20.49 4.56
CA ALA A 73 6.83 19.63 5.33
C ALA A 73 6.48 18.14 5.19
N CYS A 74 5.20 17.82 5.03
CA CYS A 74 4.71 16.46 4.83
C CYS A 74 5.08 15.96 3.43
N PHE A 75 4.95 16.82 2.42
CA PHE A 75 5.46 16.54 1.07
C PHE A 75 6.99 16.38 1.05
N GLN A 76 7.72 17.21 1.79
CA GLN A 76 9.18 17.11 1.91
C GLN A 76 9.60 15.78 2.54
N GLN A 77 9.00 15.39 3.68
CA GLN A 77 9.26 14.10 4.32
C GLN A 77 9.02 12.94 3.34
N MET A 78 7.89 12.95 2.65
CA MET A 78 7.52 11.90 1.70
C MET A 78 8.44 11.86 0.47
N SER A 79 8.92 13.02 0.02
CA SER A 79 9.86 13.14 -1.10
C SER A 79 11.22 12.52 -0.78
N MET A 80 11.61 12.42 0.50
CA MET A 80 12.83 11.70 0.90
C MET A 80 12.72 10.20 0.66
N PHE A 81 11.52 9.62 0.75
CA PHE A 81 11.29 8.20 0.48
C PHE A 81 11.25 7.88 -1.02
N GLY A 82 10.72 8.79 -1.84
CA GLY A 82 10.49 8.54 -3.26
C GLY A 82 9.19 7.78 -3.52
N LYS A 83 8.88 7.55 -4.81
CA LYS A 83 7.57 7.06 -5.27
C LYS A 83 7.17 5.71 -4.67
N GLN A 84 8.00 4.69 -4.92
CA GLN A 84 7.76 3.29 -4.54
C GLN A 84 7.69 3.10 -3.03
N ALA A 85 8.67 3.63 -2.27
CA ALA A 85 8.72 3.51 -0.82
C ALA A 85 7.59 4.32 -0.15
N GLY A 86 7.25 5.50 -0.69
CA GLY A 86 6.13 6.29 -0.21
C GLY A 86 4.78 5.55 -0.28
N THR A 87 4.59 4.62 -1.23
CA THR A 87 3.37 3.79 -1.31
C THR A 87 3.24 2.73 -0.20
N GLN A 88 4.31 2.50 0.55
CA GLN A 88 4.38 1.54 1.67
C GLN A 88 4.27 2.21 3.04
N ILE A 89 4.36 3.54 3.10
CA ILE A 89 4.21 4.30 4.34
C ILE A 89 2.75 4.26 4.80
N ASN A 90 2.53 3.93 6.06
CA ASN A 90 1.22 3.95 6.71
C ASN A 90 0.78 5.39 6.99
N TYR A 91 0.38 6.10 5.94
CA TYR A 91 -0.02 7.49 6.00
C TYR A 91 -1.46 7.67 6.48
N VAL A 92 -1.69 8.67 7.34
CA VAL A 92 -3.01 9.09 7.81
C VAL A 92 -3.26 10.57 7.46
N GLU A 93 -4.29 10.86 6.67
CA GLU A 93 -4.66 12.22 6.27
C GLU A 93 -5.44 12.96 7.36
N CYS A 94 -4.81 13.99 7.92
CA CYS A 94 -5.41 14.83 8.95
C CYS A 94 -6.14 16.06 8.36
N GLY A 95 -5.85 16.50 7.14
CA GLY A 95 -6.35 17.77 6.56
C GLY A 95 -7.51 17.66 5.56
N LYS A 96 -8.19 16.51 5.49
CA LYS A 96 -9.39 16.32 4.66
C LYS A 96 -10.60 15.80 5.45
N PRO A 97 -11.05 16.49 6.52
CA PRO A 97 -12.11 15.99 7.41
C PRO A 97 -13.42 15.64 6.70
N LYS A 98 -13.79 16.39 5.65
CA LYS A 98 -15.03 16.15 4.90
C LYS A 98 -14.99 14.90 4.02
N THR A 99 -13.84 14.60 3.41
CA THR A 99 -13.70 13.49 2.44
C THR A 99 -12.95 12.28 3.00
N ARG A 100 -12.29 12.43 4.14
CA ARG A 100 -11.55 11.39 4.88
C ARG A 100 -11.88 11.45 6.40
N PRO A 101 -13.17 11.39 6.80
CA PRO A 101 -13.56 11.57 8.22
C PRO A 101 -12.98 10.52 9.16
N LYS A 102 -12.79 9.27 8.70
CA LYS A 102 -12.18 8.20 9.51
C LYS A 102 -10.71 8.47 9.84
N GLU A 103 -9.92 8.91 8.85
CA GLU A 103 -8.52 9.28 9.07
C GLU A 103 -8.41 10.52 9.96
N ARG A 104 -9.32 11.48 9.81
CA ARG A 104 -9.42 12.62 10.73
C ARG A 104 -9.64 12.18 12.18
N ALA A 105 -10.56 11.24 12.42
CA ALA A 105 -10.81 10.70 13.76
C ALA A 105 -9.55 10.03 14.36
N LEU A 106 -8.80 9.25 13.55
CA LEU A 106 -7.52 8.66 13.99
C LEU A 106 -6.50 9.72 14.42
N CYS A 107 -6.40 10.83 13.68
CA CYS A 107 -5.51 11.91 14.05
C CYS A 107 -5.94 12.61 15.37
N GLU A 108 -7.25 12.68 15.67
CA GLU A 108 -7.77 13.22 16.94
C GLU A 108 -7.49 12.27 18.10
N GLU A 109 -7.78 10.97 17.92
CA GLU A 109 -7.50 9.91 18.90
C GLU A 109 -6.01 9.82 19.27
N ALA A 110 -5.13 9.93 18.27
CA ALA A 110 -3.68 9.94 18.47
C ALA A 110 -3.14 11.26 19.09
N ASN A 111 -4.01 12.25 19.33
CA ASN A 111 -3.66 13.58 19.85
C ASN A 111 -2.59 14.28 18.99
N ILE A 112 -2.78 14.28 17.67
CA ILE A 112 -1.87 14.93 16.72
C ILE A 112 -2.11 16.45 16.71
N SER A 113 -1.23 17.19 17.37
CA SER A 113 -1.27 18.66 17.44
C SER A 113 -0.48 19.36 16.33
N ALA A 114 0.45 18.65 15.68
CA ALA A 114 1.29 19.17 14.59
C ALA A 114 1.57 18.09 13.54
N VAL A 115 1.78 18.51 12.29
CA VAL A 115 2.17 17.63 11.18
C VAL A 115 3.43 18.15 10.48
N PRO A 116 4.30 17.27 9.96
CA PRO A 116 4.24 15.81 10.07
C PRO A 116 4.47 15.30 11.50
N THR A 117 3.89 14.16 11.85
CA THR A 117 4.20 13.42 13.08
C THR A 117 4.27 11.93 12.78
N TRP A 118 5.31 11.26 13.27
CA TRP A 118 5.42 9.80 13.29
C TRP A 118 5.04 9.27 14.67
N THR A 119 4.36 8.14 14.73
CA THR A 119 4.06 7.43 15.98
C THR A 119 4.38 5.95 15.86
N LEU A 120 4.64 5.32 17.00
CA LEU A 120 4.72 3.86 17.15
C LEU A 120 3.61 3.36 18.08
N PRO A 121 3.26 2.06 18.01
CA PRO A 121 2.24 1.46 18.88
C PRO A 121 2.54 1.57 20.39
N ASN A 122 3.82 1.67 20.76
CA ASN A 122 4.27 1.85 22.15
C ASN A 122 4.07 3.29 22.68
N GLY A 123 3.53 4.21 21.88
CA GLY A 123 3.24 5.59 22.25
C GLY A 123 4.35 6.60 21.93
N GLU A 124 5.54 6.13 21.57
CA GLU A 124 6.65 6.97 21.11
C GLU A 124 6.26 7.77 19.87
N ARG A 125 6.79 8.99 19.76
CA ARG A 125 6.49 9.89 18.65
C ARG A 125 7.65 10.80 18.26
N LYS A 126 7.70 11.14 16.96
CA LYS A 126 8.62 12.13 16.39
C LYS A 126 7.82 13.19 15.65
N VAL A 127 7.92 14.45 16.09
CA VAL A 127 7.21 15.58 15.49
C VAL A 127 8.14 16.34 14.54
N GLY A 128 7.61 16.76 13.40
CA GLY A 128 8.37 17.46 12.36
C GLY A 128 9.08 16.51 11.41
N ILE A 129 9.83 17.08 10.47
CA ILE A 129 10.58 16.32 9.47
C ILE A 129 11.71 15.57 10.16
N GLN A 130 11.86 14.30 9.83
CA GLN A 130 12.91 13.41 10.31
C GLN A 130 13.77 12.94 9.15
N GLN A 131 15.07 12.83 9.37
CA GLN A 131 15.95 12.20 8.39
C GLN A 131 15.68 10.69 8.33
N LEU A 132 15.90 10.07 7.16
CA LEU A 132 15.65 8.64 6.99
C LEU A 132 16.45 7.77 7.98
N GLU A 133 17.70 8.14 8.25
CA GLU A 133 18.56 7.44 9.22
C GLU A 133 18.02 7.55 10.65
N GLU A 134 17.45 8.70 11.02
CA GLU A 134 16.85 8.92 12.34
C GLU A 134 15.59 8.06 12.51
N LEU A 135 14.76 7.96 11.46
CA LEU A 135 13.60 7.06 11.45
C LEU A 135 14.01 5.60 11.53
N SER A 136 15.07 5.20 10.82
CA SER A 136 15.64 3.84 10.86
C SER A 136 16.07 3.47 12.28
N THR A 137 16.88 4.33 12.90
CA THR A 137 17.39 4.13 14.27
C THR A 137 16.26 4.10 15.28
N TRP A 138 15.34 5.07 15.21
CA TRP A 138 14.20 5.17 16.12
C TRP A 138 13.25 3.97 16.01
N ALA A 139 13.00 3.47 14.80
CA ALA A 139 12.18 2.27 14.65
C ALA A 139 12.87 1.02 15.22
N LYS A 140 14.19 0.85 15.05
CA LYS A 140 14.94 -0.30 15.62
C LYS A 140 14.95 -0.28 17.15
N SER A 141 15.13 0.88 17.76
CA SER A 141 15.22 0.99 19.22
C SER A 141 13.91 0.67 19.94
N ASN A 142 12.80 0.58 19.21
CA ASN A 142 11.44 0.43 19.76
C ASN A 142 10.75 -0.89 19.33
N GLN A 143 11.50 -1.86 18.80
CA GLN A 143 11.01 -3.19 18.40
C GLN A 143 11.17 -4.27 19.49
N GLN A 144 11.05 -3.90 20.77
CA GLN A 144 11.18 -4.82 21.91
C GLN A 144 9.85 -5.47 22.30
#